data_AF-A0A9D8RC15-F1
#
_entry.id   AF-A0A9D8RC15-F1
#
_cell.length_a   1.000
_cell.length_b   1.000
_cell.length_c   1.000
_cell.angle_alpha   90.00
_cell.angle_beta   90.00
_cell.angle_gamma   90.00
#
_symmetry.space_group_name_H-M   'P 1'
#
loop_
_entity.id
_entity.type
_entity.pdbx_description
1 polymer ?
#
loop_
_entity_poly.entity_id
_entity_poly.type
_entity_poly.pdbx_seq_one_letter_code
_entity_poly.pdbx_strand_id
1 'polypeptide(L)'
;MRHKMNILCVVILIFSIIMPVLEMSEIFFSPKDDFMLTEVRVRPTHIGDDNAVTLTEKDTGNSMKAWVKDVLVERNKDIKNKPSSWLAFALIPVAIIGIVTWVMFIVYLIKFAISINKGEVFTWKTINLLRKAGWASLISTIMLLVIGFIPHNMMDFNGYTFDFSDAIESITSLLPGLLLLLMAQTYGIGLEQKEELEQVV
;
A
#
# COMPACT_ATOMS: atom_id res chain seq x y z
N MET A 1 17.18 35.47 -9.31
CA MET A 1 15.77 35.67 -8.86
C MET A 1 15.33 34.42 -8.12
N ARG A 2 15.18 34.49 -6.78
CA ARG A 2 14.74 33.36 -5.95
C ARG A 2 13.27 33.09 -6.26
N HIS A 3 12.99 32.02 -7.00
CA HIS A 3 11.64 31.51 -7.19
C HIS A 3 11.17 30.97 -5.83
N LYS A 4 10.52 31.81 -5.02
CA LYS A 4 9.81 31.33 -3.84
C LYS A 4 8.70 30.42 -4.37
N MET A 5 8.79 29.12 -4.09
CA MET A 5 7.65 28.22 -4.29
C MET A 5 6.49 28.72 -3.43
N ASN A 6 5.29 28.73 -4.00
CA ASN A 6 4.09 29.05 -3.24
C ASN A 6 3.99 28.09 -2.04
N ILE A 7 3.94 28.64 -0.81
CA ILE A 7 3.99 27.86 0.44
C ILE A 7 2.91 26.78 0.47
N LEU A 8 1.74 27.05 -0.11
CA LEU A 8 0.64 26.08 -0.25
C LEU A 8 1.07 24.83 -1.03
N CYS A 9 1.84 25.00 -2.11
CA CYS A 9 2.30 23.91 -2.96
C CYS A 9 3.40 23.08 -2.28
N VAL A 10 4.26 23.72 -1.48
CA VAL A 10 5.25 23.05 -0.62
C VAL A 10 4.56 22.22 0.45
N VAL A 11 3.55 22.76 1.12
CA VAL A 11 2.80 22.06 2.17
C VAL A 11 2.05 20.85 1.60
N ILE A 12 1.41 20.98 0.43
CA ILE A 12 0.76 19.85 -0.26
C ILE A 12 1.78 18.79 -0.66
N LEU A 13 2.93 19.18 -1.24
CA LEU A 13 4.01 18.25 -1.57
C LEU A 13 4.52 17.49 -0.34
N ILE A 14 4.72 18.20 0.77
CA ILE A 14 5.17 17.60 2.02
C ILE A 14 4.13 16.61 2.53
N PHE A 15 2.83 16.97 2.57
CA PHE A 15 1.78 16.05 2.98
C PHE A 15 1.62 14.83 2.05
N SER A 16 1.68 15.06 0.74
CA SER A 16 1.59 14.01 -0.28
C SER A 16 2.82 13.11 -0.34
N ILE A 17 3.96 13.52 0.21
CA ILE A 17 5.17 12.69 0.33
C ILE A 17 5.19 11.99 1.70
N ILE A 18 4.86 12.69 2.79
CA ILE A 18 4.93 12.14 4.15
C ILE A 18 4.02 10.92 4.30
N MET A 19 2.76 10.99 3.85
CA MET A 19 1.83 9.87 3.99
C MET A 19 2.33 8.57 3.31
N PRO A 20 2.69 8.56 2.02
CA PRO A 20 3.24 7.36 1.39
C PRO A 20 4.65 6.98 1.88
N VAL A 21 5.42 7.89 2.47
CA VAL A 21 6.69 7.56 3.13
C VAL A 21 6.44 6.83 4.46
N LEU A 22 5.43 7.24 5.23
CA LEU A 22 5.05 6.58 6.48
C LEU A 22 4.53 5.16 6.23
N GLU A 23 3.66 4.96 5.24
CA GLU A 23 3.19 3.62 4.84
C GLU A 23 4.34 2.69 4.45
N MET A 24 5.35 3.20 3.72
CA MET A 24 6.53 2.42 3.37
C MET A 24 7.44 2.15 4.58
N SER A 25 7.50 3.05 5.57
CA SER A 25 8.35 2.86 6.73
C SER A 25 7.96 1.65 7.57
N GLU A 26 6.67 1.31 7.68
CA GLU A 26 6.21 0.12 8.41
C GLU A 26 6.65 -1.18 7.73
N ILE A 27 6.83 -1.16 6.41
CA ILE A 27 7.18 -2.34 5.61
C ILE A 27 8.69 -2.57 5.58
N PHE A 28 9.51 -1.50 5.56
CA PHE A 28 10.97 -1.61 5.53
C PHE A 28 11.62 -1.58 6.92
N PHE A 29 11.02 -0.87 7.88
CA PHE A 29 11.46 -0.80 9.27
C PHE A 29 10.49 -1.58 10.16
N SER A 30 10.29 -2.86 9.85
CA SER A 30 9.83 -3.79 10.89
C SER A 30 10.88 -3.73 12.03
N PRO A 31 10.48 -3.38 13.27
CA PRO A 31 11.39 -3.32 14.39
C PRO A 31 12.16 -4.63 14.47
N LYS A 32 13.49 -4.55 14.63
CA LYS A 32 14.32 -5.70 14.97
C LYS A 32 14.01 -6.08 16.42
N ASP A 33 12.80 -6.55 16.69
CA ASP A 33 12.51 -7.17 17.96
C ASP A 33 13.16 -8.55 17.95
N ASP A 34 13.82 -8.87 19.07
CA ASP A 34 14.72 -10.02 19.28
C ASP A 34 14.02 -11.39 19.07
N PHE A 35 12.71 -11.37 18.83
CA PHE A 35 11.89 -12.48 18.36
C PHE A 35 11.26 -12.12 17.03
N MET A 36 11.63 -12.84 15.96
CA MET A 36 11.04 -12.69 14.62
C MET A 36 9.61 -13.27 14.58
N LEU A 37 8.68 -12.67 15.32
CA LEU A 37 7.27 -13.01 15.30
C LEU A 37 6.62 -12.29 14.10
N THR A 38 5.97 -13.05 13.22
CA THR A 38 5.07 -12.48 12.21
C THR A 38 3.66 -12.62 12.73
N GLU A 39 2.93 -11.52 12.82
CA GLU A 39 1.49 -11.55 13.10
C GLU A 39 0.74 -12.05 11.85
N VAL A 40 -0.11 -13.05 12.05
CA VAL A 40 -0.94 -13.64 11.01
C VAL A 40 -2.37 -13.68 11.50
N ARG A 41 -3.25 -12.96 10.80
CA ARG A 41 -4.69 -13.03 11.06
C ARG A 41 -5.27 -14.30 10.48
N VAL A 42 -5.94 -15.08 11.32
CA VAL A 42 -6.55 -16.35 10.98
C VAL A 42 -8.02 -16.38 11.40
N ARG A 43 -8.80 -17.19 10.71
CA ARG A 43 -10.20 -17.45 10.99
C ARG A 43 -10.38 -18.95 11.19
N PRO A 44 -11.07 -19.40 12.25
CA PRO A 44 -11.35 -20.82 12.42
C PRO A 44 -12.21 -21.33 11.27
N THR A 45 -11.88 -22.51 10.71
CA THR A 45 -12.69 -23.13 9.64
C THR A 45 -14.03 -23.63 10.15
N HIS A 46 -14.06 -24.02 11.42
CA HIS A 46 -15.25 -24.44 12.13
C HIS A 46 -15.07 -24.16 13.63
N ILE A 47 -16.15 -24.14 14.40
CA ILE A 47 -16.11 -23.94 15.85
C ILE A 47 -16.11 -25.34 16.49
N GLY A 48 -14.93 -25.86 16.78
CA GLY A 48 -14.72 -27.20 17.32
C GLY A 48 -13.77 -27.21 18.53
N ASP A 49 -13.74 -28.32 19.25
CA ASP A 49 -12.83 -28.52 20.39
C ASP A 49 -11.38 -28.78 19.95
N ASP A 50 -11.20 -29.17 18.69
CA ASP A 50 -9.93 -29.47 18.04
C ASP A 50 -9.11 -28.22 17.68
N ASN A 51 -9.77 -27.06 17.52
CA ASN A 51 -9.12 -25.79 17.22
C ASN A 51 -9.29 -24.71 18.31
N ALA A 52 -9.97 -25.04 19.41
CA ALA A 52 -10.14 -24.15 20.55
C ALA A 52 -8.88 -24.08 21.44
N VAL A 53 -8.46 -22.87 21.80
CA VAL A 53 -7.44 -22.61 22.81
C VAL A 53 -8.11 -22.45 24.16
N THR A 54 -7.61 -23.15 25.17
CA THR A 54 -8.12 -23.01 26.53
C THR A 54 -7.42 -21.86 27.22
N LEU A 55 -8.18 -20.82 27.58
CA LEU A 55 -7.71 -19.71 28.38
C LEU A 55 -8.15 -19.93 29.83
N THR A 56 -7.21 -19.91 30.75
CA THR A 56 -7.52 -20.00 32.19
C THR A 56 -7.47 -18.60 32.79
N GLU A 57 -8.59 -18.16 33.35
CA GLU A 57 -8.67 -16.90 34.07
C GLU A 57 -7.86 -16.99 35.37
N LYS A 58 -6.90 -16.06 35.54
CA LYS A 58 -5.90 -16.10 36.62
C LYS A 58 -6.51 -16.03 38.03
N ASP A 59 -7.63 -15.33 38.17
CA ASP A 59 -8.21 -15.00 39.47
C ASP A 59 -9.29 -16.01 39.92
N THR A 60 -10.01 -16.63 38.98
CA THR A 60 -11.07 -17.61 39.28
C THR A 60 -10.63 -19.05 39.02
N GLY A 61 -9.55 -19.27 38.27
CA GLY A 61 -9.10 -20.60 37.83
C GLY A 61 -10.04 -21.25 36.81
N ASN A 62 -11.05 -20.53 36.33
CA ASN A 62 -12.00 -21.06 35.35
C ASN A 62 -11.36 -21.10 33.96
N SER A 63 -11.49 -22.25 33.32
CA SER A 63 -11.02 -22.47 31.95
C SER A 63 -12.15 -22.19 30.96
N MET A 64 -11.89 -21.32 29.99
CA MET A 64 -12.78 -20.96 28.89
C MET A 64 -12.16 -21.36 27.55
N LYS A 65 -13.00 -21.86 26.63
CA LYS A 65 -12.58 -22.14 25.26
C LYS A 65 -12.66 -20.84 24.44
N ALA A 66 -11.59 -20.54 23.70
CA ALA A 66 -11.51 -19.38 22.82
C ALA A 66 -10.94 -19.79 21.46
N TRP A 67 -11.36 -19.08 20.41
CA TRP A 67 -10.80 -19.22 19.06
C TRP A 67 -9.93 -18.02 18.77
N VAL A 68 -8.75 -18.28 18.21
CA VAL A 68 -7.75 -17.24 17.99
C VAL A 68 -8.05 -16.49 16.69
N LYS A 69 -7.94 -15.16 16.73
CA LYS A 69 -8.08 -14.29 15.56
C LYS A 69 -6.73 -13.85 15.01
N ASP A 70 -5.80 -13.49 15.90
CA ASP A 70 -4.47 -13.02 15.54
C ASP A 70 -3.44 -13.96 16.19
N VAL A 71 -2.59 -14.60 15.38
CA VAL A 71 -1.56 -15.53 15.83
C VAL A 71 -0.18 -14.93 15.54
N LEU A 72 0.65 -14.86 16.57
CA LEU A 72 2.06 -14.52 16.42
C LEU A 72 2.83 -15.81 16.10
N VAL A 73 3.28 -15.94 14.86
CA VAL A 73 4.05 -17.10 14.40
C VAL A 73 5.53 -16.80 14.52
N GLU A 74 6.25 -17.60 15.30
CA GLU A 74 7.70 -17.53 15.37
C GLU A 74 8.29 -17.97 14.04
N ARG A 75 9.05 -17.09 13.39
CA ARG A 75 9.85 -17.39 12.21
C ARG A 75 11.09 -18.20 12.62
N ASN A 76 10.87 -19.35 13.26
CA ASN A 76 11.94 -20.27 13.60
C ASN A 76 12.35 -21.08 12.35
N LYS A 77 13.63 -21.43 12.25
CA LYS A 77 14.27 -22.13 11.11
C LYS A 77 13.67 -23.51 10.80
N ASP A 78 12.80 -24.02 11.68
CA ASP A 78 12.22 -25.36 11.62
C ASP A 78 10.87 -25.46 10.87
N ILE A 79 10.28 -24.33 10.44
CA ILE A 79 9.27 -24.37 9.37
C ILE A 79 10.02 -24.74 8.07
N LYS A 80 10.15 -26.05 7.82
CA LYS A 80 10.65 -26.63 6.56
C LYS A 80 9.85 -26.21 5.33
N ASN A 81 8.80 -25.40 5.48
CA ASN A 81 8.25 -24.62 4.38
C ASN A 81 9.06 -23.32 4.24
N LYS A 82 10.33 -23.48 3.84
CA LYS A 82 11.05 -22.42 3.15
C LYS A 82 10.08 -21.89 2.08
N PRO A 83 9.73 -20.59 2.00
CA PRO A 83 8.97 -20.09 0.86
C PRO A 83 9.74 -20.59 -0.34
N SER A 84 9.11 -21.46 -1.12
CA SER A 84 9.80 -22.27 -2.13
C SER A 84 10.74 -21.35 -2.88
N SER A 85 12.04 -21.64 -2.95
CA SER A 85 13.06 -20.65 -3.33
C SER A 85 12.69 -19.85 -4.58
N TRP A 86 11.92 -20.46 -5.50
CA TRP A 86 11.32 -19.81 -6.66
C TRP A 86 10.43 -18.58 -6.34
N LEU A 87 9.61 -18.59 -5.29
CA LEU A 87 8.80 -17.46 -4.84
C LEU A 87 9.66 -16.28 -4.40
N ALA A 88 10.74 -16.55 -3.67
CA ALA A 88 11.68 -15.50 -3.29
C ALA A 88 12.29 -14.85 -4.54
N PHE A 89 12.69 -15.67 -5.54
CA PHE A 89 13.17 -15.15 -6.82
C PHE A 89 12.09 -14.42 -7.63
N ALA A 90 10.82 -14.80 -7.53
CA ALA A 90 9.71 -14.17 -8.22
C ALA A 90 9.28 -12.83 -7.56
N LEU A 91 9.40 -12.71 -6.23
CA LEU A 91 8.99 -11.52 -5.48
C LEU A 91 10.06 -10.42 -5.48
N ILE A 92 11.34 -10.75 -5.62
CA ILE A 92 12.42 -9.76 -5.74
C ILE A 92 12.19 -8.75 -6.90
N PRO A 93 11.92 -9.17 -8.15
CA PRO A 93 11.68 -8.22 -9.25
C PRO A 93 10.40 -7.40 -9.02
N VAL A 94 9.36 -8.00 -8.42
CA VAL A 94 8.11 -7.29 -8.05
C VAL A 94 8.42 -6.16 -7.07
N ALA A 95 9.24 -6.42 -6.05
CA ALA A 95 9.68 -5.41 -5.09
C ALA A 95 10.49 -4.29 -5.75
N ILE A 96 11.41 -4.63 -6.65
CA ILE A 96 12.20 -3.63 -7.39
C ILE A 96 11.28 -2.74 -8.24
N ILE A 97 10.32 -3.31 -8.96
CA ILE A 97 9.35 -2.55 -9.77
C ILE A 97 8.50 -1.65 -8.87
N GLY A 98 8.06 -2.15 -7.71
CA GLY A 98 7.31 -1.37 -6.72
C GLY A 98 8.11 -0.14 -6.25
N ILE A 99 9.38 -0.33 -5.89
CA ILE A 99 10.26 0.77 -5.45
C ILE A 99 10.50 1.77 -6.58
N VAL A 100 10.82 1.30 -7.79
CA VAL A 100 11.08 2.17 -8.95
C VAL A 100 9.83 3.00 -9.28
N THR A 101 8.66 2.39 -9.31
CA THR A 101 7.40 3.09 -9.60
C THR A 101 7.03 4.08 -8.50
N TRP A 102 7.30 3.76 -7.24
CA TRP A 102 7.13 4.69 -6.12
C TRP A 102 8.05 5.91 -6.20
N VAL A 103 9.34 5.73 -6.53
CA VAL A 103 10.27 6.84 -6.75
C VAL A 103 9.80 7.70 -7.93
N MET A 104 9.37 7.07 -9.02
CA MET A 104 8.83 7.77 -10.19
C MET A 104 7.58 8.57 -9.86
N PHE A 105 6.69 8.03 -9.03
CA PHE A 105 5.51 8.73 -8.53
C PHE A 105 5.89 10.05 -7.83
N ILE A 106 6.85 10.01 -6.89
CA ILE A 106 7.35 11.20 -6.20
C ILE A 106 7.93 12.22 -7.19
N VAL A 107 8.75 11.76 -8.14
CA VAL A 107 9.35 12.63 -9.17
C VAL A 107 8.27 13.33 -10.01
N TYR A 108 7.20 12.61 -10.38
CA TYR A 108 6.11 13.19 -11.15
C TYR A 108 5.30 14.21 -10.35
N LEU A 109 5.05 13.96 -9.06
CA LEU A 109 4.39 14.95 -8.19
C LEU A 109 5.23 16.22 -8.01
N ILE A 110 6.55 16.10 -7.83
CA ILE A 110 7.44 17.26 -7.75
C ILE A 110 7.41 18.05 -9.05
N LYS A 111 7.51 17.37 -10.20
CA LYS A 111 7.43 18.03 -11.53
C LYS A 111 6.09 18.72 -11.73
N PHE A 112 4.99 18.09 -11.34
CA PHE A 112 3.66 18.67 -11.39
C PHE A 112 3.58 19.94 -10.53
N ALA A 113 4.02 19.89 -9.27
CA ALA A 113 4.05 21.03 -8.37
C ALA A 113 4.89 22.21 -8.92
N ILE A 114 6.04 21.91 -9.53
CA ILE A 114 6.87 22.93 -10.20
C ILE A 114 6.11 23.56 -11.37
N SER A 115 5.40 22.78 -12.19
CA SER A 115 4.57 23.29 -13.28
C SER A 115 3.44 24.19 -12.79
N ILE A 116 2.73 23.79 -11.73
CA ILE A 116 1.72 24.64 -11.08
C ILE A 116 2.33 25.97 -10.60
N ASN A 117 3.48 25.92 -9.95
CA ASN A 117 4.17 27.09 -9.42
C ASN A 117 4.66 28.07 -10.51
N LYS A 118 4.84 27.58 -11.75
CA LYS A 118 5.14 28.40 -12.93
C LYS A 118 3.88 29.00 -13.58
N GLY A 119 2.69 28.70 -13.07
CA GLY A 119 1.41 29.13 -13.65
C GLY A 119 0.92 28.23 -14.79
N GLU A 120 1.61 27.12 -15.11
CA GLU A 120 1.21 26.16 -16.16
C GLU A 120 0.20 25.14 -15.61
N VAL A 121 -0.95 25.62 -15.12
CA VAL A 121 -1.94 24.78 -14.43
C VAL A 121 -2.74 23.89 -15.40
N PHE A 122 -3.27 24.47 -16.47
CA PHE A 122 -4.10 23.77 -17.46
C PHE A 122 -3.35 23.62 -18.77
N THR A 123 -2.38 22.71 -18.80
CA THR A 123 -1.70 22.32 -20.04
C THR A 123 -1.69 20.80 -20.17
N TRP A 124 -1.70 20.30 -21.42
CA TRP A 124 -1.58 18.87 -21.73
C TRP A 124 -0.34 18.24 -21.09
N LYS A 125 0.73 19.02 -20.92
CA LYS A 125 1.96 18.61 -20.23
C LYS A 125 1.71 18.32 -18.75
N THR A 126 1.03 19.23 -18.04
CA THR A 126 0.68 19.08 -16.62
C THR A 126 -0.31 17.94 -16.41
N ILE A 127 -1.28 17.78 -17.32
CA ILE A 127 -2.24 16.65 -17.32
C ILE A 127 -1.51 15.31 -17.50
N ASN A 128 -0.56 15.21 -18.44
CA ASN A 128 0.21 13.99 -18.66
C ASN A 128 1.12 13.64 -17.49
N LEU A 129 1.69 14.64 -16.78
CA LEU A 129 2.42 14.39 -15.54
C LEU A 129 1.51 13.78 -14.47
N LEU A 130 0.28 14.29 -14.34
CA LEU A 130 -0.70 13.80 -13.39
C LEU A 130 -1.17 12.37 -13.72
N ARG A 131 -1.39 12.07 -15.01
CA ARG A 131 -1.67 10.69 -15.48
C ARG A 131 -0.53 9.73 -15.13
N LYS A 132 0.71 10.12 -15.40
CA LYS A 132 1.90 9.31 -15.08
C LYS A 132 2.06 9.10 -13.58
N ALA A 133 1.79 10.12 -12.77
CA ALA A 133 1.80 10.01 -11.31
C ALA A 133 0.73 9.01 -10.81
N GLY A 134 -0.51 9.13 -11.29
CA GLY A 134 -1.60 8.22 -10.92
C GLY A 134 -1.29 6.76 -11.25
N TRP A 135 -0.80 6.48 -12.46
CA TRP A 135 -0.40 5.12 -12.85
C TRP A 135 0.79 4.60 -12.04
N ALA A 136 1.80 5.43 -11.80
CA ALA A 136 2.96 5.05 -11.00
C ALA A 136 2.56 4.70 -9.55
N SER A 137 1.67 5.48 -8.94
CA SER A 137 1.12 5.19 -7.61
C SER A 137 0.32 3.88 -7.60
N LEU A 138 -0.62 3.68 -8.54
CA LEU A 138 -1.40 2.43 -8.60
C LEU A 138 -0.52 1.20 -8.76
N ILE A 139 0.46 1.24 -9.67
CA ILE A 139 1.37 0.11 -9.88
C ILE A 139 2.17 -0.15 -8.60
N SER A 140 2.69 0.89 -7.94
CA SER A 140 3.46 0.71 -6.71
C SER A 140 2.64 0.06 -5.60
N THR A 141 1.40 0.51 -5.37
CA THR A 141 0.50 -0.06 -4.36
C THR A 141 0.12 -1.49 -4.70
N ILE A 142 -0.19 -1.81 -5.96
CA ILE A 142 -0.52 -3.18 -6.38
C ILE A 142 0.67 -4.11 -6.13
N MET A 143 1.89 -3.71 -6.50
CA MET A 143 3.09 -4.51 -6.25
C MET A 143 3.30 -4.74 -4.76
N LEU A 144 2.99 -3.75 -3.92
CA LEU A 144 3.08 -3.87 -2.47
C LEU A 144 2.08 -4.88 -1.90
N LEU A 145 0.82 -4.82 -2.33
CA LEU A 145 -0.20 -5.81 -1.95
C LEU A 145 0.21 -7.23 -2.35
N VAL A 146 0.76 -7.39 -3.56
CA VAL A 146 1.26 -8.68 -4.06
C VAL A 146 2.35 -9.24 -3.15
N ILE A 147 3.30 -8.41 -2.69
CA ILE A 147 4.37 -8.83 -1.78
C ILE A 147 3.83 -9.19 -0.40
N GLY A 148 2.87 -8.42 0.12
CA GLY A 148 2.28 -8.63 1.44
C GLY A 148 1.39 -9.88 1.52
N PHE A 149 0.58 -10.17 0.50
CA PHE A 149 -0.47 -11.19 0.61
C PHE A 149 -0.09 -12.57 0.04
N ILE A 150 0.77 -12.65 -0.99
CA ILE A 150 1.16 -13.94 -1.60
C ILE A 150 1.79 -14.90 -0.57
N PRO A 151 2.75 -14.48 0.28
CA PRO A 151 3.36 -15.40 1.25
C PRO A 151 2.37 -15.93 2.29
N HIS A 152 1.38 -15.12 2.67
CA HIS A 152 0.39 -15.47 3.69
C HIS A 152 -0.66 -16.47 3.18
N ASN A 153 -1.07 -16.36 1.91
CA ASN A 153 -1.99 -17.32 1.28
C ASN A 153 -1.44 -18.75 1.19
N MET A 154 -0.12 -18.92 1.34
CA MET A 154 0.55 -20.23 1.25
C MET A 154 0.77 -20.90 2.62
N MET A 155 0.40 -20.22 3.72
CA MET A 155 0.44 -20.79 5.07
C MET A 155 -0.91 -21.45 5.36
N ASP A 156 -0.91 -22.78 5.36
CA ASP A 156 -2.08 -23.58 5.74
C ASP A 156 -1.95 -23.99 7.22
N PHE A 157 -2.90 -23.56 8.04
CA PHE A 157 -2.94 -23.89 9.46
C PHE A 157 -4.05 -24.92 9.71
N ASN A 158 -3.73 -25.99 10.42
CA ASN A 158 -4.72 -27.05 10.65
C ASN A 158 -5.91 -26.50 11.47
N GLY A 159 -7.12 -26.53 10.89
CA GLY A 159 -8.33 -25.99 11.53
C GLY A 159 -8.53 -24.46 11.43
N TYR A 160 -7.67 -23.75 10.71
CA TYR A 160 -7.69 -22.29 10.56
C TYR A 160 -7.40 -21.87 9.11
N THR A 161 -8.19 -20.96 8.55
CA THR A 161 -7.94 -20.32 7.26
C THR A 161 -7.39 -18.91 7.44
N PHE A 162 -6.62 -18.44 6.45
CA PHE A 162 -6.15 -17.05 6.46
C PHE A 162 -7.32 -16.07 6.29
N ASP A 163 -7.34 -15.00 7.09
CA ASP A 163 -8.36 -13.96 6.96
C ASP A 163 -7.92 -12.87 5.98
N PHE A 164 -8.62 -12.74 4.87
CA PHE A 164 -8.36 -11.72 3.85
C PHE A 164 -8.92 -10.33 4.18
N SER A 165 -9.47 -10.11 5.38
CA SER A 165 -10.01 -8.81 5.78
C SER A 165 -8.98 -7.68 5.66
N ASP A 166 -7.71 -7.96 5.96
CA ASP A 166 -6.62 -6.97 5.80
C ASP A 166 -6.38 -6.61 4.32
N ALA A 167 -6.55 -7.58 3.41
CA ALA A 167 -6.42 -7.34 1.98
C ALA A 167 -7.53 -6.40 1.47
N ILE A 168 -8.73 -6.53 2.03
CA ILE A 168 -9.87 -5.68 1.71
C ILE A 168 -9.67 -4.26 2.26
N GLU A 169 -9.19 -4.12 3.50
CA GLU A 169 -8.86 -2.82 4.10
C GLU A 169 -7.77 -2.11 3.29
N SER A 170 -6.78 -2.86 2.79
CA SER A 170 -5.68 -2.35 1.98
C SER A 170 -6.09 -1.89 0.57
N ILE A 171 -7.33 -2.16 0.12
CA ILE A 171 -7.87 -1.58 -1.13
C ILE A 171 -7.93 -0.05 -1.04
N THR A 172 -8.14 0.50 0.16
CA THR A 172 -8.16 1.94 0.39
C THR A 172 -6.84 2.62 0.02
N SER A 173 -5.72 1.90 0.11
CA SER A 173 -4.39 2.40 -0.30
C SER A 173 -4.26 2.63 -1.81
N LEU A 174 -5.21 2.16 -2.63
CA LEU A 174 -5.27 2.45 -4.08
C LEU A 174 -5.90 3.82 -4.38
N LEU A 175 -6.62 4.39 -3.41
CA LEU A 175 -7.39 5.60 -3.59
C LEU A 175 -6.55 6.81 -4.05
N PRO A 176 -5.34 7.06 -3.54
CA PRO A 176 -4.51 8.18 -4.01
C PRO A 176 -4.21 8.11 -5.51
N GLY A 177 -3.87 6.93 -6.02
CA GLY A 177 -3.62 6.72 -7.45
C GLY A 177 -4.86 6.94 -8.31
N LEU A 178 -6.02 6.43 -7.87
CA LEU A 178 -7.30 6.64 -8.54
C LEU A 178 -7.71 8.11 -8.58
N LEU A 179 -7.57 8.84 -7.47
CA LEU A 179 -7.91 10.27 -7.41
C LEU A 179 -7.05 11.11 -8.34
N LEU A 180 -5.76 10.80 -8.47
CA LEU A 180 -4.87 11.49 -9.41
C LEU A 180 -5.28 11.25 -10.87
N LEU A 181 -5.68 10.02 -11.22
CA LEU A 181 -6.19 9.73 -12.56
C LEU A 181 -7.52 10.45 -12.83
N LEU A 182 -8.43 10.49 -11.86
CA LEU A 182 -9.68 11.24 -11.96
C LEU A 182 -9.43 12.74 -12.14
N MET A 183 -8.52 13.33 -11.35
CA MET A 183 -8.12 14.73 -11.54
C MET A 183 -7.55 14.96 -12.93
N ALA A 184 -6.68 14.07 -13.43
CA ALA A 184 -6.12 14.21 -14.77
C ALA A 184 -7.19 14.12 -15.87
N GLN A 185 -8.21 13.28 -15.68
CA GLN A 185 -9.34 13.17 -16.61
C GLN A 185 -10.17 14.46 -16.62
N THR A 186 -10.57 14.95 -15.45
CA THR A 186 -11.38 16.17 -15.32
C THR A 186 -10.65 17.40 -15.86
N TYR A 187 -9.33 17.52 -15.62
CA TYR A 187 -8.51 18.61 -16.16
C TYR A 187 -8.33 18.51 -17.67
N GLY A 188 -8.25 17.30 -18.22
CA GLY A 188 -8.22 17.09 -19.67
C GLY A 188 -9.48 17.58 -20.36
N ILE A 189 -10.66 17.17 -19.85
CA ILE A 189 -11.96 17.60 -20.38
C ILE A 189 -12.10 19.12 -20.29
N GLY A 190 -11.71 19.73 -19.16
CA GLY A 190 -11.78 21.18 -19.00
C GLY A 190 -10.86 21.96 -19.93
N LEU A 191 -9.71 21.40 -20.30
CA LEU A 191 -8.79 22.02 -21.25
C LEU A 191 -9.34 21.94 -22.69
N GLU A 192 -9.88 20.79 -23.07
CA GLU A 192 -10.51 20.58 -24.38
C GLU A 192 -11.69 21.54 -24.59
N GLN A 193 -12.58 21.67 -23.61
CA GLN A 193 -13.69 22.63 -23.66
C GLN A 193 -13.22 24.08 -23.80
N LYS A 194 -12.10 24.42 -23.15
CA LYS A 194 -11.52 25.76 -23.28
C LYS A 194 -10.97 26.00 -24.69
N GLU A 195 -10.24 25.03 -25.25
CA GLU A 195 -9.70 25.10 -26.61
C GLU A 195 -10.83 25.20 -27.66
N GLU A 196 -11.94 24.49 -27.48
CA GLU A 196 -13.13 24.60 -28.34
C GLU A 196 -13.78 25.98 -28.27
N LEU A 197 -13.93 26.54 -27.07
CA LEU A 197 -14.50 27.89 -26.90
C LEU A 197 -13.63 28.98 -27.52
N GLU A 198 -12.31 28.84 -27.49
CA GLU A 198 -11.37 29.78 -28.13
C GLU A 198 -11.41 29.70 -29.67
N GLN A 199 -11.89 28.61 -30.26
CA GLN A 199 -12.01 28.45 -31.72
C GLN A 199 -13.31 29.02 -32.30
N VAL A 200 -14.32 29.24 -31.46
CA VAL A 200 -15.65 29.73 -31.87
C VAL A 200 -15.77 31.26 -31.80
N VAL A 201 -14.84 31.93 -31.09
CA VAL A 201 -14.76 33.40 -30.94
C VAL A 201 -13.80 33.99 -31.97
#